data_AF-A0A7K0VFJ3-F1
#
_entry.id   AF-A0A7K0VFJ3-F1
#
_cell.length_a   1.000
_cell.length_b   1.000
_cell.length_c   1.000
_cell.angle_alpha   90.00
_cell.angle_beta   90.00
_cell.angle_gamma   90.00
#
_symmetry.space_group_name_H-M   'P 1'
#
loop_
_entity.id
_entity.type
_entity.pdbx_description
1 polymer ?
#
loop_
_entity_poly.entity_id
_entity_poly.type
_entity_poly.pdbx_seq_one_letter_code
_entity_poly.pdbx_strand_id
1 'polypeptide(L)' 'MPRHGTNLHIRSKLGYFKGKVRTKEIDMSGTLMDNIQCEGLLKIRKTGKVSGQLFYADLDIERGGQFEGQMVNSSK' A
#
# COMPACT_ATOMS: atom_id res chain seq x y z
N MET A 1 19.06 -20.86 7.77
CA MET A 1 18.37 -20.75 6.46
C MET A 1 17.46 -19.52 6.48
N PRO A 2 17.88 -18.33 6.02
CA PRO A 2 16.98 -17.19 5.97
C PRO A 2 16.08 -17.32 4.74
N ARG A 3 14.76 -17.46 4.96
CA ARG A 3 13.74 -17.41 3.93
C ARG A 3 13.59 -15.94 3.51
N HIS A 4 14.11 -15.57 2.35
CA HIS A 4 13.91 -14.24 1.77
C HIS A 4 12.47 -14.10 1.25
N GLY A 5 11.55 -13.79 2.16
CA GLY A 5 10.34 -13.04 1.85
C GLY A 5 10.61 -11.60 2.26
N THR A 6 10.89 -10.71 1.30
CA THR A 6 11.03 -9.27 1.52
C THR A 6 9.66 -8.70 1.89
N ASN A 7 9.24 -8.90 3.13
CA ASN A 7 8.03 -8.31 3.67
C ASN A 7 8.36 -6.85 4.03
N LEU A 8 7.99 -5.91 3.16
CA LEU A 8 8.27 -4.50 3.33
C LEU A 8 7.35 -3.92 4.41
N HIS A 9 7.79 -4.01 5.67
CA HIS A 9 7.13 -3.30 6.77
C HIS A 9 7.50 -1.81 6.73
N ILE A 10 6.66 -0.99 6.11
CA ILE A 10 6.76 0.47 6.23
C ILE A 10 6.22 0.89 7.61
N ARG A 11 7.02 0.68 8.67
CA ARG A 11 6.73 1.25 10.00
C ARG A 11 7.10 2.71 10.00
N SER A 12 6.22 3.57 9.49
CA SER A 12 6.43 5.01 9.59
C SER A 12 5.17 5.69 10.08
N LYS A 13 5.22 6.15 11.34
CA LYS A 13 4.11 6.79 12.07
C LYS A 13 3.63 8.09 11.41
N LEU A 14 4.46 8.69 10.54
CA LEU A 14 4.20 9.87 9.70
C LEU A 14 5.04 9.83 8.40
N GLY A 15 5.25 8.64 7.82
CA GLY A 15 6.17 8.49 6.68
C GLY A 15 5.54 8.93 5.38
N TYR A 16 5.81 10.16 4.96
CA TYR A 16 5.57 10.61 3.60
C TYR A 16 6.50 9.86 2.65
N PHE A 17 5.97 8.86 1.95
CA PHE A 17 6.72 8.12 0.94
C PHE A 17 6.34 8.62 -0.45
N LYS A 18 7.34 9.11 -1.18
CA LYS A 18 7.24 9.54 -2.58
C LYS A 18 8.23 8.70 -3.39
N GLY A 19 7.71 7.73 -4.13
CA GLY A 19 8.48 6.79 -4.92
C GLY A 19 7.67 5.56 -5.33
N LYS A 20 8.13 4.84 -6.35
CA LYS A 20 7.50 3.60 -6.81
C LYS A 20 7.73 2.50 -5.78
N VAL A 21 6.65 2.01 -5.17
CA VAL A 21 6.69 0.89 -4.21
C VAL A 21 6.24 -0.38 -4.91
N ARG A 22 7.09 -1.42 -4.93
CA ARG A 22 6.73 -2.77 -5.37
C ARG A 22 6.91 -3.75 -4.22
N THR A 23 5.82 -4.39 -3.80
CA THR A 23 5.84 -5.42 -2.75
C THR A 23 4.65 -6.36 -2.93
N LYS A 24 4.70 -7.52 -2.26
CA LYS A 24 3.62 -8.51 -2.28
C LYS A 24 2.51 -8.18 -1.28
N GLU A 25 2.86 -7.58 -0.16
CA GLU A 25 1.90 -7.19 0.88
C GLU A 25 2.22 -5.75 1.30
N ILE A 26 1.16 -4.97 1.54
CA ILE A 26 1.24 -3.61 2.09
C ILE A 26 0.31 -3.52 3.28
N ASP A 27 0.83 -3.13 4.44
CA ASP A 27 0.05 -2.65 5.58
C ASP A 27 0.52 -1.23 5.88
N MET A 28 -0.37 -0.25 5.70
CA MET A 28 -0.02 1.16 5.89
C MET A 28 -1.04 1.92 6.74
N SER A 29 -0.51 2.71 7.66
CA SER A 29 -1.26 3.61 8.56
C SER A 29 -0.88 5.09 8.39
N GLY A 30 -0.12 5.43 7.35
CA GLY A 30 0.38 6.78 7.08
C GLY A 30 -0.06 7.32 5.72
N THR A 31 0.56 8.41 5.27
CA THR A 31 0.22 9.06 4.01
C THR A 31 1.18 8.66 2.89
N LEU A 32 0.66 8.07 1.81
CA LEU A 32 1.45 7.68 0.64
C LEU A 32 0.96 8.47 -0.59
N MET A 33 1.88 9.13 -1.27
CA MET A 33 1.59 10.01 -2.42
C MET A 33 2.42 9.60 -3.64
N ASP A 34 2.10 8.46 -4.27
CA ASP A 34 2.73 8.02 -5.54
C ASP A 34 2.07 6.75 -6.12
N ASN A 35 2.72 6.16 -7.13
CA ASN A 35 2.42 4.89 -7.77
C ASN A 35 2.80 3.70 -6.88
N ILE A 36 1.79 3.01 -6.36
CA ILE A 36 1.95 1.80 -5.53
C ILE A 36 1.63 0.59 -6.38
N GLN A 37 2.50 -0.42 -6.35
CA GLN A 37 2.24 -1.72 -6.96
C GLN A 37 2.33 -2.84 -5.91
N CYS A 38 1.15 -3.37 -5.57
CA CYS A 38 0.97 -4.49 -4.67
C CYS A 38 0.57 -5.73 -5.46
N GLU A 39 1.39 -6.78 -5.41
CA GLU A 39 1.12 -8.04 -6.11
C GLU A 39 0.17 -8.97 -5.33
N GLY A 40 -0.05 -8.71 -4.04
CA GLY A 40 -0.97 -9.46 -3.18
C GLY A 40 -1.92 -8.53 -2.45
N LEU A 41 -1.98 -8.63 -1.11
CA LEU A 41 -2.95 -7.93 -0.29
C LEU A 41 -2.48 -6.54 0.16
N LEU A 42 -3.28 -5.53 -0.14
CA LEU A 42 -3.09 -4.16 0.31
C LEU A 42 -4.09 -3.79 1.40
N LYS A 43 -3.58 -3.46 2.60
CA LYS A 43 -4.34 -2.99 3.75
C LYS A 43 -4.08 -1.52 4.02
N ILE A 44 -5.13 -0.70 3.85
CA ILE A 44 -5.14 0.70 4.27
C ILE A 44 -5.80 0.77 5.64
N ARG A 45 -5.02 1.11 6.67
CA ARG A 45 -5.53 1.23 8.04
C ARG A 45 -6.34 2.52 8.25
N LYS A 46 -7.02 2.61 9.38
CA LYS A 46 -7.88 3.76 9.78
C LYS A 46 -7.23 5.16 9.61
N THR A 47 -5.92 5.31 9.77
CA THR A 47 -5.21 6.60 9.59
C THR A 47 -4.45 6.68 8.27
N GLY A 48 -4.55 5.66 7.42
CA GLY A 48 -3.89 5.61 6.12
C GLY A 48 -4.55 6.56 5.13
N LYS A 49 -3.74 7.38 4.46
CA LYS A 49 -4.17 8.21 3.34
C LYS A 49 -3.34 7.87 2.12
N VAL A 50 -3.98 7.46 1.04
CA VAL A 50 -3.29 7.15 -0.22
C VAL A 50 -3.73 8.14 -1.28
N SER A 51 -2.79 8.75 -1.97
CA SER A 51 -3.07 9.59 -3.12
C SER A 51 -2.18 9.20 -4.31
N GLY A 52 -2.78 8.93 -5.48
CA GLY A 52 -2.02 8.52 -6.67
C GLY A 52 -2.60 7.30 -7.40
N GLN A 53 -1.75 6.57 -8.12
CA GLN A 53 -2.15 5.35 -8.82
C GLN A 53 -1.82 4.12 -7.98
N LEU A 54 -2.81 3.27 -7.75
CA LEU A 54 -2.71 2.08 -6.92
C LEU A 54 -3.00 0.84 -7.75
N PHE A 55 -1.97 0.03 -7.97
CA PHE A 55 -2.09 -1.29 -8.58
C PHE A 55 -2.15 -2.33 -7.47
N TYR A 56 -3.22 -3.12 -7.41
CA TYR A 56 -3.42 -4.14 -6.38
C TYR A 56 -4.03 -5.41 -6.96
N ALA A 57 -3.78 -6.55 -6.32
CA ALA A 57 -4.53 -7.79 -6.54
C ALA A 57 -5.75 -7.82 -5.63
N ASP A 58 -5.54 -7.67 -4.31
CA ASP A 58 -6.58 -7.60 -3.29
C ASP A 58 -6.45 -6.30 -2.46
N LEU A 59 -7.60 -5.71 -2.11
CA LEU A 59 -7.68 -4.43 -1.41
C LEU A 59 -8.59 -4.54 -0.18
N ASP A 60 -8.09 -4.08 0.95
CA ASP A 60 -8.79 -3.98 2.22
C ASP A 60 -8.58 -2.57 2.79
N ILE A 61 -9.67 -1.85 3.03
CA ILE A 61 -9.65 -0.48 3.55
C ILE A 61 -10.44 -0.46 4.85
N GLU A 62 -9.77 -0.20 5.96
CA GLU A 62 -10.39 -0.04 7.26
C GLU A 62 -11.17 1.28 7.36
N ARG A 63 -12.19 1.32 8.23
CA ARG A 63 -12.99 2.53 8.50
C ARG A 63 -12.10 3.70 8.93
N GLY A 64 -12.08 4.75 8.11
CA GLY A 64 -11.28 5.96 8.30
C GLY A 64 -10.09 6.07 7.33
N GLY A 65 -9.71 4.97 6.68
CA GLY A 65 -8.77 4.98 5.57
C GLY A 65 -9.30 5.82 4.42
N GLN A 66 -8.44 6.65 3.84
CA GLN A 66 -8.77 7.55 2.74
C GLN A 66 -7.94 7.21 1.51
N PHE A 67 -8.60 7.20 0.35
CA PHE A 67 -7.95 7.03 -0.93
C PHE A 67 -8.41 8.13 -1.90
N GLU A 68 -7.46 8.79 -2.56
CA GLU A 68 -7.70 9.86 -3.53
C GLU A 68 -6.83 9.63 -4.79
N GLY A 69 -7.39 9.07 -5.85
CA GLY A 69 -6.64 8.86 -7.07
C GLY A 69 -7.23 7.76 -7.95
N GLN A 70 -6.38 7.01 -8.63
CA GLN A 70 -6.78 5.94 -9.54
C GLN A 70 -6.43 4.57 -8.97
N MET A 71 -7.44 3.70 -8.91
CA MET A 71 -7.29 2.31 -8.52
C MET A 71 -7.30 1.43 -9.76
N VAL A 72 -6.30 0.55 -9.90
CA VAL A 72 -6.17 -0.40 -10.99
C VAL A 72 -6.04 -1.79 -10.39
N ASN A 73 -7.04 -2.63 -10.62
CA ASN A 73 -6.97 -4.02 -10.23
C ASN A 73 -6.11 -4.81 -11.24
N SER A 74 -5.16 -5.61 -10.75
CA SER A 74 -4.25 -6.40 -11.57
C SER A 74 -4.66 -7.87 -11.72
N SER A 75 -5.84 -8.28 -11.23
CA SER A 75 -6.37 -9.62 -11.48
C SER A 75 -6.67 -9.77 -12.96
N LYS A 76 -5.86 -10.58 -13.63
CA LYS A 76 -6.11 -11.16 -14.95
C LYS A 76 -6.43 -12.63 -14.78
#